data_AF-S6WHW8-F1
#
_entry.id   AF-S6WHW8-F1
#
_cell.length_a   1.000
_cell.length_b   1.000
_cell.length_c   1.000
_cell.angle_alpha   90.00
_cell.angle_beta   90.00
_cell.angle_gamma   90.00
#
_symmetry.space_group_name_H-M   'P 1'
#
loop_
_entity.id
_entity.type
_entity.pdbx_description
1 polymer ?
#
loop_
_entity_poly.entity_id
_entity_poly.type
_entity_poly.pdbx_seq_one_letter_code
_entity_poly.pdbx_strand_id
1 'polypeptide(L)'
;MRAFRLPHLLACGLLTLLASAAQAAPIDIDDGQHKVHLPDTPKRVVVLEFSFLDGLASVGVTPVGAADDGDASRVLPKVRKAVGEW
;
A
#
# COMPACT_ATOMS: atom_id res chain seq x y z
N MET A 1 24.80 39.80 10.04
CA MET A 1 23.37 39.50 10.22
C MET A 1 22.84 38.95 8.90
N ARG A 2 22.65 37.63 8.82
CA ARG A 2 22.28 36.95 7.56
C ARG A 2 20.81 37.23 7.27
N ALA A 3 20.55 38.06 6.26
CA ALA A 3 19.20 38.24 5.71
C ALA A 3 18.77 36.90 5.11
N PHE A 4 18.04 36.12 5.90
CA PHE A 4 17.49 34.84 5.49
C PHE A 4 16.48 35.12 4.37
N ARG A 5 16.65 34.45 3.22
CA ARG A 5 15.97 34.75 1.96
C ARG A 5 14.48 34.39 2.03
N LEU A 6 13.69 35.26 2.67
CA LEU A 6 12.23 35.19 2.78
C LEU A 6 11.50 34.84 1.46
N PRO A 7 11.86 35.38 0.28
CA PRO A 7 11.20 35.01 -0.97
C PRO A 7 11.49 33.57 -1.41
N HIS A 8 12.64 32.99 -1.04
CA HIS A 8 12.96 31.60 -1.38
C HIS A 8 12.22 30.61 -0.46
N LEU A 9 11.93 30.98 0.78
CA LEU A 9 11.15 30.16 1.71
C LEU A 9 9.67 30.12 1.32
N LEU A 10 9.11 31.26 0.90
CA LEU A 10 7.74 31.34 0.38
C LEU A 10 7.57 30.56 -0.93
N ALA A 11 8.53 30.66 -1.85
CA ALA A 11 8.51 29.90 -3.09
C ALA A 11 8.62 28.37 -2.86
N CYS A 12 9.45 27.95 -1.89
CA CYS A 12 9.59 26.53 -1.53
C CYS A 12 8.32 26.00 -0.83
N GLY A 13 7.69 26.80 0.04
CA GLY A 13 6.41 26.45 0.66
C GLY A 13 5.24 26.33 -0.31
N LEU A 14 5.19 27.18 -1.35
CA LEU A 14 4.16 27.08 -2.38
C LEU A 14 4.37 25.84 -3.28
N LEU A 15 5.62 25.48 -3.57
CA LEU A 15 5.96 24.29 -4.36
C LEU A 15 5.66 22.98 -3.60
N THR A 16 5.85 22.95 -2.28
CA THR A 16 5.48 21.77 -1.47
C THR A 16 3.97 21.62 -1.33
N LEU A 17 3.20 22.71 -1.24
CA LEU A 17 1.73 22.64 -1.20
C LEU A 17 1.12 22.09 -2.50
N LEU A 18 1.68 22.44 -3.67
CA LEU A 18 1.19 21.96 -4.95
C LEU A 18 1.50 20.47 -5.20
N ALA A 19 2.50 19.90 -4.52
CA ALA A 19 2.87 18.49 -4.65
C ALA A 19 1.96 17.53 -3.86
N SER A 20 1.20 18.03 -2.87
CA SER A 20 0.42 17.19 -1.94
C SER A 20 -0.99 16.80 -2.41
N ALA A 21 -1.40 17.14 -3.64
CA ALA A 21 -2.79 16.95 -4.10
C ALA A 21 -3.02 15.78 -5.07
N ALA A 22 -2.03 14.89 -5.28
CA ALA A 22 -2.25 13.69 -6.07
C ALA A 22 -2.97 12.61 -5.23
N GLN A 23 -4.30 12.71 -5.13
CA GLN A 23 -5.12 11.59 -4.65
C GLN A 23 -5.11 10.47 -5.69
N ALA A 24 -4.93 9.22 -5.25
CA ALA A 24 -5.15 8.07 -6.11
C ALA A 24 -6.62 8.05 -6.56
N ALA A 25 -6.88 7.73 -7.83
CA ALA A 25 -8.25 7.58 -8.30
C ALA A 25 -8.91 6.36 -7.61
N PRO A 26 -10.24 6.39 -7.40
CA PRO A 26 -10.99 5.23 -6.96
C PRO A 26 -10.77 4.03 -7.88
N ILE A 27 -10.80 2.83 -7.33
CA ILE A 27 -10.63 1.57 -8.04
C ILE A 27 -11.95 0.80 -7.97
N ASP A 28 -12.59 0.62 -9.12
CA ASP A 28 -13.76 -0.24 -9.29
C ASP A 28 -13.34 -1.59 -9.86
N ILE A 29 -13.73 -2.67 -9.18
CA ILE A 29 -13.37 -4.05 -9.52
C ILE A 29 -14.65 -4.86 -9.59
N ASP A 30 -14.76 -5.75 -10.59
CA ASP A 30 -15.75 -6.83 -10.60
C ASP A 30 -14.99 -8.13 -10.39
N ASP A 31 -15.20 -8.80 -9.25
CA ASP A 31 -14.49 -10.03 -8.89
C ASP A 31 -15.18 -11.29 -9.49
N GLY A 32 -16.20 -11.09 -10.33
CA GLY A 32 -17.02 -12.13 -10.94
C GLY A 32 -18.24 -12.52 -10.10
N GLN A 33 -18.28 -12.16 -8.81
CA GLN A 33 -19.42 -12.37 -7.91
C GLN A 33 -19.99 -11.07 -7.37
N HIS A 34 -19.16 -10.03 -7.26
CA HIS A 34 -19.47 -8.75 -6.64
C HIS A 34 -18.76 -7.62 -7.37
N LYS A 35 -19.36 -6.43 -7.25
CA LYS A 35 -18.70 -5.16 -7.57
C LYS A 35 -18.11 -4.59 -6.30
N VAL A 36 -16.80 -4.36 -6.30
CA VAL A 36 -16.03 -3.80 -5.20
C VAL A 36 -15.59 -2.39 -5.59
N HIS A 37 -15.96 -1.42 -4.76
CA HIS A 37 -15.52 -0.04 -4.91
C HIS A 37 -14.50 0.30 -3.82
N LEU A 38 -13.29 0.68 -4.23
CA LEU A 38 -12.23 1.15 -3.34
C LEU A 38 -12.04 2.65 -3.55
N PRO A 39 -12.43 3.51 -2.61
CA PRO A 39 -12.36 4.96 -2.79
C PRO A 39 -10.91 5.48 -2.84
N ASP A 40 -9.98 4.75 -2.23
CA ASP A 40 -8.55 5.08 -2.12
C ASP A 40 -7.69 3.81 -2.24
N THR A 41 -6.38 3.99 -2.45
CA THR A 41 -5.42 2.87 -2.40
C THR A 41 -5.41 2.21 -1.02
N PRO A 42 -5.70 0.89 -0.90
CA PRO A 42 -5.68 0.19 0.36
C PRO A 42 -4.31 0.26 1.04
N LYS A 43 -4.30 0.47 2.36
CA LYS A 43 -3.08 0.56 3.18
C LYS A 43 -2.88 -0.63 4.11
N ARG A 44 -3.94 -1.39 4.36
CA ARG A 44 -3.97 -2.54 5.27
C ARG A 44 -4.79 -3.62 4.60
N VAL A 45 -4.15 -4.73 4.27
CA VAL A 45 -4.76 -5.85 3.55
C VAL A 45 -4.65 -7.09 4.41
N VAL A 46 -5.76 -7.82 4.54
CA VAL A 46 -5.82 -9.14 5.17
C VAL A 46 -6.17 -10.15 4.09
N VAL A 47 -5.54 -11.32 4.12
CA VAL A 47 -5.78 -12.40 3.16
C VAL A 47 -6.27 -13.66 3.86
N LEU A 48 -7.19 -14.37 3.22
CA LEU A 48 -7.86 -15.54 3.81
C LEU A 48 -7.48 -16.86 3.15
N GLU A 49 -6.56 -16.85 2.18
CA GLU A 49 -6.14 -18.02 1.42
C GLU A 49 -4.67 -17.89 1.00
N PHE A 50 -3.94 -19.01 0.90
CA PHE A 50 -2.52 -19.00 0.52
C PHE A 50 -2.27 -18.41 -0.88
N SER A 51 -3.16 -18.63 -1.83
CA SER A 51 -3.03 -18.07 -3.19
C SER A 51 -3.05 -16.54 -3.22
N PHE A 52 -3.69 -15.91 -2.23
CA PHE A 52 -3.69 -14.46 -2.11
C PHE A 52 -2.38 -13.93 -1.52
N LEU A 53 -1.69 -14.70 -0.66
CA LEU A 53 -0.32 -14.39 -0.26
C LEU A 53 0.63 -14.44 -1.46
N ASP A 54 0.46 -15.41 -2.37
CA ASP A 54 1.21 -15.45 -3.63
C ASP A 54 0.97 -14.19 -4.47
N GLY A 55 -0.30 -13.76 -4.54
CA GLY A 55 -0.70 -12.51 -5.18
C GLY A 55 0.01 -11.30 -4.60
N LEU A 56 -0.01 -11.12 -3.28
CA LEU A 56 0.68 -10.02 -2.60
C LEU A 56 2.21 -10.07 -2.79
N ALA A 57 2.81 -11.26 -2.75
CA ALA A 57 4.23 -11.46 -3.03
C ALA A 57 4.62 -10.99 -4.43
N SER A 58 3.75 -11.21 -5.43
CA SER A 58 4.00 -10.82 -6.82
C SER A 58 4.07 -9.30 -7.03
N VAL A 59 3.41 -8.53 -6.15
CA VAL A 59 3.36 -7.06 -6.20
C VAL A 59 4.14 -6.40 -5.06
N GLY A 60 4.85 -7.19 -4.24
CA GLY A 60 5.69 -6.68 -3.15
C GLY A 60 4.91 -6.00 -2.02
N VAL A 61 3.71 -6.49 -1.70
CA VAL A 61 2.87 -5.96 -0.61
C VAL A 61 2.93 -6.88 0.60
N THR A 62 3.14 -6.28 1.77
CA THR A 62 3.05 -6.96 3.07
C THR A 62 1.62 -6.88 3.61
N PRO A 63 0.94 -8.00 3.92
CA PRO A 63 -0.35 -7.97 4.58
C PRO A 63 -0.20 -7.58 6.06
N VAL A 64 -1.31 -7.18 6.69
CA VAL A 64 -1.39 -6.97 8.16
C VAL A 64 -2.04 -8.15 8.88
N GLY A 65 -2.20 -9.26 8.17
CA GLY A 65 -2.84 -10.48 8.66
C GLY A 65 -3.07 -11.47 7.53
N ALA A 66 -2.87 -12.75 7.82
CA ALA A 66 -3.14 -13.85 6.91
C ALA A 66 -3.77 -15.02 7.68
N ALA A 67 -4.74 -15.69 7.07
CA ALA A 67 -5.19 -17.00 7.55
C ALA A 67 -4.15 -18.06 7.19
N ASP A 68 -3.21 -18.31 8.10
CA ASP A 68 -2.12 -19.28 7.96
C ASP A 68 -2.37 -20.58 8.74
N ASP A 69 -3.61 -20.79 9.19
CA ASP A 69 -4.03 -21.87 10.08
C ASP A 69 -3.23 -21.96 11.40
N GLY A 70 -2.63 -20.85 11.83
CA GLY A 70 -1.79 -20.80 13.04
C GLY A 70 -0.36 -21.31 12.81
N ASP A 71 0.03 -21.57 11.56
CA ASP A 71 1.37 -22.02 11.20
C ASP A 71 1.86 -21.33 9.91
N ALA A 72 2.51 -20.18 10.10
CA ALA A 72 3.18 -19.44 9.04
C ALA A 72 4.18 -20.29 8.24
N SER A 73 4.72 -21.39 8.79
CA SER A 73 5.68 -22.23 8.08
C SER A 73 5.09 -22.93 6.85
N ARG A 74 3.75 -23.06 6.79
CA ARG A 74 3.00 -23.64 5.66
C ARG A 74 3.03 -22.78 4.41
N VAL A 75 3.26 -21.48 4.56
CA VAL A 75 3.45 -20.57 3.42
C VAL A 75 4.82 -20.82 2.79
N LEU A 76 4.86 -20.90 1.46
CA LEU A 76 6.08 -21.19 0.71
C LEU A 76 7.22 -20.24 1.12
N PRO A 77 8.45 -20.72 1.37
CA PRO A 77 9.53 -19.88 1.86
C PRO A 77 9.83 -18.65 1.00
N LYS A 78 9.69 -18.78 -0.32
CA LYS A 78 9.87 -17.66 -1.27
C LYS A 78 8.82 -16.57 -1.06
N VAL A 79 7.58 -16.97 -0.79
CA VAL A 79 6.43 -16.07 -0.58
C VAL A 79 6.60 -15.36 0.75
N ARG A 80 6.87 -16.09 1.85
CA ARG A 80 7.16 -15.47 3.15
C ARG A 80 8.30 -14.46 3.10
N LYS A 81 9.37 -14.80 2.37
CA LYS A 81 10.49 -13.87 2.17
C LYS A 81 10.06 -12.59 1.43
N ALA A 82 9.11 -12.68 0.51
CA ALA A 82 8.64 -11.55 -0.28
C ALA A 82 7.63 -10.67 0.48
N VAL A 83 6.71 -11.29 1.23
CA VAL A 83 5.65 -10.56 1.95
C VAL A 83 6.10 -10.11 3.35
N GLY A 84 7.11 -10.74 3.94
CA GLY A 84 7.58 -10.42 5.29
C GLY A 84 6.72 -11.03 6.39
N GLU A 85 6.92 -10.56 7.62
CA GLU A 85 6.04 -10.87 8.75
C GLU A 85 4.76 -10.03 8.66
N TRP A 86 3.63 -10.57 9.13
CA TRP A 86 2.31 -9.96 9.02
C TRP A 86 1.55 -9.90 10.35
#